data_AF-A0A7Y1XWX1-F1
#
_entry.id   AF-A0A7Y1XWX1-F1
#
_cell.length_a   1.000
_cell.length_b   1.000
_cell.length_c   1.000
_cell.angle_alpha   90.00
_cell.angle_beta   90.00
_cell.angle_gamma   90.00
#
_symmetry.space_group_name_H-M   'P 1'
#
loop_
_entity.id
_entity.type
_entity.pdbx_description
1 polymer ?
#
loop_
_entity_poly.entity_id
_entity_poly.type
_entity_poly.pdbx_seq_one_letter_code
_entity_poly.pdbx_strand_id
1 'polypeptide(L)'
;MQARWYDVEQEATIVGGRITGAAMARLDQAQLEAAEASRRLYEAWSPVSELTPDEVSKMSSDGRSEVEAHVNGSLGVVEDAEKKTEALETTVEALRGKPDELAATHRTASEQIASGLAAADEREKEGWEVGAGRTRLAELSANLAAIDPFAMRVDVDTVEKGLTPVVEEIASVAGDLESLEERHDETGRRRADMGAEIEGQRGRVMQMRSAMHGWAQEHASASFEELLQHPDEADRQLVRAAASVEAAQQVGDIPRDIGIMRMVNAELDKAESAIDLADELLDEGDELDVLLAAAKEGASAAVAGSADRSQLFLNYVTEHRGDLPGRAVQVAQRVRELQEKAELGLRVNPPDYLLAMELAGQVESIVTTEQDEFETTVGERQRLRSEAMTAIRSASVAVDRADRHVQTHMFSSRVNREAQASIDRLRADLNRTVQAIDSDPETSFASAQLIEQQADDIYREAQRRQRRHGGGFGGGFGGGIILGGGGFRGHGGGRSHRGGGWGGGGGGGFGGGFGGGSSGGWGGGGGGFSGGSSGGW
;
A
#
# COMPACT_ATOMS: atom_id res chain seq x y z
N MET A 1 3.01 3.06 -42.94
CA MET A 1 2.28 4.20 -42.37
C MET A 1 1.41 4.93 -43.39
N GLN A 2 1.91 5.39 -44.55
CA GLN A 2 1.06 6.02 -45.58
C GLN A 2 -0.14 5.18 -46.03
N ALA A 3 0.05 3.86 -46.26
CA ALA A 3 -1.07 2.96 -46.58
C ALA A 3 -2.13 2.93 -45.46
N ARG A 4 -1.70 2.85 -44.19
CA ARG A 4 -2.57 2.91 -43.01
C ARG A 4 -3.36 4.23 -42.95
N TRP A 5 -2.72 5.36 -43.26
CA TRP A 5 -3.42 6.64 -43.36
C TRP A 5 -4.50 6.66 -44.44
N TYR A 6 -4.21 6.17 -45.65
CA TYR A 6 -5.20 6.10 -46.74
C TYR A 6 -6.41 5.24 -46.39
N ASP A 7 -6.19 4.09 -45.75
CA ASP A 7 -7.28 3.19 -45.34
C ASP A 7 -8.22 3.92 -44.36
N VAL A 8 -7.65 4.58 -43.35
CA VAL A 8 -8.40 5.30 -42.33
C VAL A 8 -9.10 6.55 -42.88
N GLU A 9 -8.50 7.24 -43.84
CA GLU A 9 -9.12 8.39 -44.51
C GLU A 9 -10.37 7.97 -45.32
N GLN A 10 -10.31 6.82 -46.00
CA GLN A 10 -11.48 6.26 -46.70
C GLN A 10 -12.60 5.92 -45.71
N GLU A 11 -12.26 5.29 -44.59
CA GLU A 11 -13.23 4.97 -43.54
C GLU A 11 -13.83 6.22 -42.90
N ALA A 12 -13.01 7.23 -42.61
CA ALA A 12 -13.46 8.52 -42.11
C ALA A 12 -14.42 9.20 -43.09
N THR A 13 -14.19 9.09 -44.40
CA THR A 13 -15.12 9.62 -45.41
C THR A 13 -16.47 8.90 -45.37
N ILE A 14 -16.46 7.56 -45.23
CA ILE A 14 -17.69 6.76 -45.11
C ILE A 14 -18.47 7.15 -43.84
N VAL A 15 -17.79 7.29 -42.70
CA VAL A 15 -18.39 7.70 -41.43
C VAL A 15 -18.92 9.13 -41.52
N GLY A 16 -18.14 10.06 -42.07
CA GLY A 16 -18.50 11.47 -42.28
C GLY A 16 -19.75 11.67 -43.14
N GLY A 17 -20.00 10.74 -44.07
CA GLY A 17 -21.21 10.72 -44.90
C GLY A 17 -22.51 10.49 -44.11
N ARG A 18 -22.43 9.98 -42.88
CA ARG A 18 -23.58 9.62 -42.04
C ARG A 18 -23.75 10.48 -40.79
N ILE A 19 -22.80 11.36 -40.48
CA ILE A 19 -22.81 12.17 -39.27
C ILE A 19 -22.85 13.68 -39.57
N THR A 20 -23.26 14.47 -38.59
CA THR A 20 -23.20 15.95 -38.61
C THR A 20 -22.86 16.49 -37.21
N GLY A 21 -22.84 17.82 -37.04
CA GLY A 21 -22.65 18.46 -35.74
C GLY A 21 -21.24 18.35 -35.16
N ALA A 22 -21.16 18.25 -33.83
CA ALA A 22 -19.89 18.24 -33.11
C ALA A 22 -19.05 16.97 -33.39
N ALA A 23 -19.70 15.82 -33.59
CA ALA A 23 -19.04 14.59 -34.02
C ALA A 23 -18.35 14.75 -35.39
N MET A 24 -19.02 15.39 -36.35
CA MET A 24 -18.42 15.71 -37.65
C MET A 24 -17.24 16.66 -37.50
N ALA A 25 -17.36 17.72 -36.69
CA ALA A 25 -16.27 18.67 -36.47
C ALA A 25 -15.02 18.01 -35.85
N ARG A 26 -15.22 17.04 -34.94
CA ARG A 26 -14.12 16.24 -34.37
C ARG A 26 -13.46 15.36 -35.43
N LEU A 27 -14.25 14.71 -36.28
CA LEU A 27 -13.75 13.89 -37.38
C LEU A 27 -12.97 14.73 -38.40
N ASP A 28 -13.53 15.86 -38.84
CA ASP A 28 -12.90 16.80 -39.77
C ASP A 28 -11.55 17.30 -39.22
N GLN A 29 -11.50 17.66 -37.94
CA GLN A 29 -10.26 18.10 -37.29
C GLN A 29 -9.21 16.98 -37.26
N ALA A 30 -9.59 15.77 -36.88
CA ALA A 30 -8.68 14.61 -36.87
C ALA A 30 -8.18 14.28 -38.28
N GLN A 31 -9.04 14.37 -39.30
CA GLN A 31 -8.66 14.18 -40.70
C GLN A 31 -7.67 15.23 -41.17
N LEU A 32 -7.91 16.50 -40.84
CA LEU A 32 -7.01 17.61 -41.19
C LEU A 32 -5.62 17.44 -40.57
N GLU A 33 -5.57 17.12 -39.28
CA GLU A 33 -4.31 16.92 -38.56
C GLU A 33 -3.52 15.71 -39.08
N ALA A 34 -4.20 14.60 -39.36
CA ALA A 34 -3.58 13.41 -39.93
C ALA A 34 -3.08 13.66 -41.37
N ALA A 35 -3.84 14.38 -42.19
CA ALA A 35 -3.45 14.75 -43.55
C ALA A 35 -2.22 15.69 -43.56
N GLU A 36 -2.18 16.68 -42.65
CA GLU A 36 -1.02 17.57 -42.53
C GLU A 36 0.23 16.82 -42.08
N ALA A 37 0.11 15.91 -41.10
CA ALA A 37 1.22 15.11 -40.62
C ALA A 37 1.72 14.12 -41.70
N SER A 38 0.81 13.48 -42.45
CA SER A 38 1.14 12.62 -43.58
C SER A 38 1.87 13.38 -44.69
N ARG A 39 1.46 14.62 -44.99
CA ARG A 39 2.16 15.49 -45.94
C ARG A 39 3.57 15.85 -45.46
N ARG A 40 3.73 16.25 -44.20
CA ARG A 40 5.05 16.56 -43.62
C ARG A 40 5.97 15.34 -43.65
N LEU A 41 5.43 14.15 -43.37
CA LEU A 41 6.18 12.90 -43.52
C LEU A 41 6.65 12.71 -44.96
N TYR A 42 5.76 12.87 -45.94
CA TYR A 42 6.13 12.73 -47.34
C TYR A 42 7.24 13.71 -47.74
N GLU A 43 7.13 14.97 -47.33
CA GLU A 43 8.14 16.01 -47.59
C GLU A 43 9.48 15.71 -46.89
N ALA A 44 9.46 15.20 -45.66
CA ALA A 44 10.67 14.84 -44.91
C ALA A 44 11.37 13.59 -45.47
N TRP A 45 10.59 12.61 -45.94
CA TRP A 45 11.09 11.31 -46.41
C TRP A 45 11.47 11.31 -47.91
N SER A 46 10.83 12.15 -48.73
CA SER A 46 11.04 12.19 -50.18
C SER A 46 12.50 12.35 -50.64
N PRO A 47 13.37 13.14 -49.98
CA PRO A 47 14.77 13.27 -50.40
C PRO A 47 15.59 11.99 -50.28
N VAL A 48 15.19 11.07 -49.41
CA VAL A 48 15.91 9.82 -49.11
C VAL A 48 15.15 8.57 -49.55
N SER A 49 13.90 8.70 -50.01
CA SER A 49 13.02 7.56 -50.31
C SER A 49 13.47 6.69 -51.49
N GLU A 50 14.29 7.23 -52.39
CA GLU A 50 14.82 6.50 -53.56
C GLU A 50 16.24 5.96 -53.34
N LEU A 51 16.88 6.30 -52.21
CA LEU A 51 18.26 5.90 -51.94
C LEU A 51 18.31 4.47 -51.39
N THR A 52 19.06 3.61 -52.08
CA THR A 52 19.34 2.25 -51.59
C THR A 52 20.53 2.23 -50.64
N PRO A 53 20.61 1.25 -49.70
CA PRO A 53 21.78 1.09 -48.83
C PRO A 53 23.10 0.98 -49.60
N ASP A 54 23.08 0.35 -50.77
CA ASP A 54 24.24 0.23 -51.67
C ASP A 54 24.66 1.57 -52.26
N GLU A 55 23.71 2.44 -52.62
CA GLU A 55 24.00 3.80 -53.10
C GLU A 55 24.56 4.66 -51.98
N VAL A 56 23.96 4.61 -50.78
CA VAL A 56 24.46 5.32 -49.60
C VAL A 56 25.87 4.86 -49.22
N SER A 57 26.17 3.56 -49.33
CA SER A 57 27.51 3.02 -49.05
C SER A 57 28.61 3.54 -49.98
N LYS A 58 28.23 3.98 -51.19
CA LYS A 58 29.13 4.53 -52.21
C LYS A 58 29.27 6.06 -52.12
N MET A 59 28.50 6.73 -51.26
CA MET A 59 28.57 8.18 -51.07
C MET A 59 29.82 8.60 -50.27
N SER A 60 30.25 9.85 -50.48
CA SER A 60 31.30 10.48 -49.68
C SER A 60 30.92 10.51 -48.19
N SER A 61 31.89 10.77 -47.31
CA SER A 61 31.62 10.99 -45.88
C SER A 61 30.53 12.05 -45.67
N ASP A 62 30.62 13.14 -46.42
CA ASP A 62 29.74 14.30 -46.29
C ASP A 62 28.32 13.94 -46.76
N GLY A 63 28.20 13.24 -47.89
CA GLY A 63 26.91 12.77 -48.40
C GLY A 63 26.23 11.74 -47.50
N ARG A 64 27.02 10.87 -46.84
CA ARG A 64 26.47 9.94 -45.83
C ARG A 64 25.97 10.69 -44.58
N SER A 65 26.72 11.70 -44.12
CA SER A 65 26.28 12.55 -43.00
C SER A 65 25.01 13.34 -43.32
N GLU A 66 24.84 13.81 -44.55
CA GLU A 66 23.63 14.52 -44.99
C GLU A 66 22.41 13.59 -45.02
N VAL A 67 22.55 12.37 -45.53
CA VAL A 67 21.50 11.34 -45.49
C VAL A 67 21.16 10.95 -44.04
N GLU A 68 22.15 10.75 -43.19
CA GLU A 68 21.96 10.44 -41.77
C GLU A 68 21.23 11.57 -41.03
N ALA A 69 21.58 12.83 -41.31
CA ALA A 69 20.88 13.99 -40.76
C ALA A 69 19.41 14.06 -41.22
N HIS A 70 19.14 13.77 -42.49
CA HIS A 70 17.77 13.70 -43.02
C HIS A 70 16.94 12.55 -42.41
N VAL A 71 17.53 11.36 -42.26
CA VAL A 71 16.86 10.22 -41.61
C VAL A 71 16.57 10.54 -40.14
N ASN A 72 17.55 11.04 -39.40
CA ASN A 72 17.38 11.40 -37.99
C ASN A 72 16.36 12.54 -37.80
N GLY A 73 16.33 13.53 -38.71
CA GLY A 73 15.32 14.59 -38.71
C GLY A 73 13.92 14.10 -39.04
N SER A 74 13.79 12.99 -39.78
CA SER A 74 12.51 12.40 -40.18
C SER A 74 11.87 11.55 -39.08
N LEU A 75 12.63 11.03 -38.12
CA LEU A 75 12.12 10.16 -37.05
C LEU A 75 11.02 10.84 -36.22
N GLY A 76 11.22 12.09 -35.81
CA GLY A 76 10.19 12.85 -35.07
C GLY A 76 8.94 13.15 -35.91
N VAL A 77 9.08 13.26 -37.23
CA VAL A 77 7.95 13.45 -38.15
C VAL A 77 7.16 12.14 -38.33
N VAL A 78 7.85 10.99 -38.34
CA VAL A 78 7.20 9.66 -38.33
C VAL A 78 6.37 9.48 -37.06
N GLU A 79 6.95 9.75 -35.89
CA GLU A 79 6.24 9.64 -34.60
C GLU A 79 5.00 10.54 -34.52
N ASP A 80 5.11 11.81 -34.97
CA ASP A 80 3.97 12.73 -35.00
C ASP A 80 2.86 12.23 -35.95
N ALA A 81 3.23 11.80 -37.15
CA ALA A 81 2.27 11.28 -38.13
C ALA A 81 1.63 9.95 -37.71
N GLU A 82 2.35 9.07 -37.02
CA GLU A 82 1.77 7.88 -36.39
C GLU A 82 0.74 8.26 -35.33
N LYS A 83 1.09 9.17 -34.43
CA LYS A 83 0.18 9.65 -33.38
C LYS A 83 -1.08 10.30 -33.94
N LYS A 84 -0.96 11.13 -34.98
CA LYS A 84 -2.12 11.78 -35.62
C LYS A 84 -2.99 10.79 -36.39
N THR A 85 -2.40 9.78 -37.03
CA THR A 85 -3.14 8.70 -37.70
C THR A 85 -3.90 7.85 -36.68
N GLU A 86 -3.28 7.50 -35.56
CA GLU A 86 -3.92 6.76 -34.46
C GLU A 86 -5.07 7.55 -33.81
N ALA A 87 -4.92 8.88 -33.66
CA ALA A 87 -6.01 9.74 -33.18
C ALA A 87 -7.21 9.75 -34.14
N LEU A 88 -6.96 9.77 -35.46
CA LEU A 88 -8.02 9.66 -36.47
C LEU A 88 -8.69 8.28 -36.41
N GLU A 89 -7.93 7.19 -36.34
CA GLU A 89 -8.46 5.82 -36.17
C GLU A 89 -9.38 5.72 -34.97
N THR A 90 -8.93 6.24 -33.82
CA THR A 90 -9.71 6.24 -32.58
C THR A 90 -11.03 6.99 -32.77
N THR A 91 -11.01 8.12 -33.50
CA THR A 91 -12.22 8.91 -33.79
C THR A 91 -13.16 8.20 -34.75
N VAL A 92 -12.62 7.58 -35.80
CA VAL A 92 -13.39 6.78 -36.78
C VAL A 92 -14.06 5.60 -36.08
N GLU A 93 -13.32 4.85 -35.27
CA GLU A 93 -13.83 3.69 -34.56
C GLU A 93 -14.91 4.08 -33.54
N ALA A 94 -14.73 5.18 -32.81
CA ALA A 94 -15.73 5.68 -31.87
C ALA A 94 -17.05 6.09 -32.54
N LEU A 95 -17.00 6.56 -33.80
CA LEU A 95 -18.17 7.05 -34.55
C LEU A 95 -18.76 5.99 -35.49
N ARG A 96 -18.00 4.93 -35.79
CA ARG A 96 -18.43 3.82 -36.63
C ARG A 96 -19.64 3.13 -36.00
N GLY A 97 -20.70 2.95 -36.79
CA GLY A 97 -21.92 2.26 -36.36
C GLY A 97 -22.82 3.06 -35.41
N LYS A 98 -22.35 4.17 -34.82
CA LYS A 98 -23.13 4.97 -33.85
C LYS A 98 -24.52 5.40 -34.34
N PRO A 99 -24.71 5.87 -35.59
CA PRO A 99 -26.05 6.16 -36.08
C PRO A 99 -27.00 4.94 -36.09
N ASP A 100 -26.47 3.75 -36.40
CA ASP A 100 -27.27 2.52 -36.42
C ASP A 100 -27.59 2.04 -35.00
N GLU A 101 -26.66 2.19 -34.06
CA GLU A 101 -26.87 1.91 -32.63
C GLU A 101 -27.99 2.79 -32.07
N LEU A 102 -27.93 4.12 -32.28
CA LEU A 102 -28.97 5.06 -31.82
C LEU A 102 -30.33 4.77 -32.44
N ALA A 103 -30.36 4.41 -33.73
CA ALA A 103 -31.57 3.99 -34.42
C ALA A 103 -32.15 2.68 -33.84
N ALA A 104 -31.31 1.72 -33.45
CA ALA A 104 -31.73 0.49 -32.80
C ALA A 104 -32.30 0.77 -31.40
N THR A 105 -31.60 1.57 -30.59
CA THR A 105 -32.05 1.99 -29.25
C THR A 105 -33.42 2.68 -29.31
N HIS A 106 -33.63 3.56 -30.29
CA HIS A 106 -34.93 4.22 -30.49
C HIS A 106 -36.06 3.24 -30.82
N ARG A 107 -35.80 2.23 -31.69
CA ARG A 107 -36.78 1.18 -31.99
C ARG A 107 -37.12 0.37 -30.75
N THR A 108 -36.12 -0.07 -29.99
CA THR A 108 -36.32 -0.81 -28.74
C THR A 108 -37.16 -0.01 -27.75
N ALA A 109 -36.89 1.28 -27.58
CA ALA A 109 -37.70 2.15 -26.72
C ALA A 109 -39.14 2.29 -27.22
N SER A 110 -39.35 2.34 -28.54
CA SER A 110 -40.70 2.35 -29.13
C SER A 110 -41.45 1.04 -28.86
N GLU A 111 -40.76 -0.09 -28.95
CA GLU A 111 -41.31 -1.41 -28.61
C GLU A 111 -41.66 -1.52 -27.12
N GLN A 112 -40.80 -0.99 -26.23
CA GLN A 112 -41.06 -0.93 -24.80
C GLN A 112 -42.26 -0.06 -24.44
N ILE A 113 -42.45 1.09 -25.09
CA ILE A 113 -43.67 1.89 -24.93
C ILE A 113 -44.90 1.07 -25.31
N ALA A 114 -44.86 0.37 -26.46
CA ALA A 114 -45.98 -0.45 -26.91
C ALA A 114 -46.29 -1.59 -25.92
N SER A 115 -45.25 -2.26 -25.41
CA SER A 115 -45.37 -3.30 -24.39
C SER A 115 -45.98 -2.75 -23.09
N GLY A 116 -45.44 -1.65 -22.57
CA GLY A 116 -45.93 -1.02 -21.34
C GLY A 116 -47.36 -0.51 -21.44
N LEU A 117 -47.78 0.02 -22.60
CA LEU A 117 -49.18 0.41 -22.85
C LEU A 117 -50.10 -0.80 -22.95
N ALA A 118 -49.66 -1.89 -23.59
CA ALA A 118 -50.43 -3.14 -23.64
C ALA A 118 -50.59 -3.76 -22.24
N ALA A 119 -49.52 -3.75 -21.44
CA ALA A 119 -49.57 -4.14 -20.03
C ALA A 119 -50.56 -3.25 -19.26
N ALA A 120 -50.49 -1.93 -19.40
CA ALA A 120 -51.46 -1.02 -18.77
C ALA A 120 -52.91 -1.35 -19.15
N ASP A 121 -53.20 -1.63 -20.43
CA ASP A 121 -54.55 -2.03 -20.87
C ASP A 121 -55.00 -3.38 -20.27
N GLU A 122 -54.08 -4.32 -20.06
CA GLU A 122 -54.36 -5.59 -19.37
C GLU A 122 -54.63 -5.38 -17.88
N ARG A 123 -53.76 -4.62 -17.20
CA ARG A 123 -53.92 -4.26 -15.79
C ARG A 123 -55.20 -3.48 -15.53
N GLU A 124 -55.57 -2.54 -16.39
CA GLU A 124 -56.83 -1.81 -16.27
C GLU A 124 -58.06 -2.74 -16.33
N LYS A 125 -58.02 -3.80 -17.15
CA LYS A 125 -59.09 -4.82 -17.18
C LYS A 125 -59.13 -5.67 -15.91
N GLU A 126 -57.97 -5.87 -15.28
CA GLU A 126 -57.84 -6.48 -13.96
C GLU A 126 -58.28 -5.51 -12.84
N GLY A 127 -58.63 -4.26 -13.16
CA GLY A 127 -59.11 -3.26 -12.21
C GLY A 127 -58.01 -2.38 -11.61
N TRP A 128 -56.83 -2.33 -12.23
CA TRP A 128 -55.75 -1.45 -11.82
C TRP A 128 -55.94 0.01 -12.26
N GLU A 129 -55.64 0.95 -11.37
CA GLU A 129 -55.53 2.38 -11.68
C GLU A 129 -54.15 2.71 -12.25
N VAL A 130 -54.03 2.62 -13.59
CA VAL A 130 -52.77 2.84 -14.34
C VAL A 130 -52.68 4.18 -15.07
N GLY A 131 -53.65 5.08 -14.85
CA GLY A 131 -53.81 6.31 -15.63
C GLY A 131 -52.58 7.24 -15.64
N ALA A 132 -51.88 7.36 -14.51
CA ALA A 132 -50.67 8.15 -14.41
C ALA A 132 -49.51 7.56 -15.24
N GLY A 133 -49.26 6.24 -15.14
CA GLY A 133 -48.22 5.56 -15.90
C GLY A 133 -48.49 5.60 -17.41
N ARG A 134 -49.76 5.41 -17.81
CA ARG A 134 -50.20 5.53 -19.20
C ARG A 134 -49.97 6.93 -19.76
N THR A 135 -50.33 7.96 -18.99
CA THR A 135 -50.10 9.36 -19.38
C THR A 135 -48.61 9.63 -19.54
N ARG A 136 -47.78 9.15 -18.61
CA ARG A 136 -46.34 9.34 -18.66
C ARG A 136 -45.69 8.64 -19.87
N LEU A 137 -46.08 7.40 -20.17
CA LEU A 137 -45.62 6.72 -21.40
C LEU A 137 -46.05 7.46 -22.67
N ALA A 138 -47.23 8.08 -22.69
CA ALA A 138 -47.68 8.89 -23.82
C ALA A 138 -46.82 10.17 -24.00
N GLU A 139 -46.46 10.85 -22.91
CA GLU A 139 -45.54 11.99 -22.93
C GLU A 139 -44.14 11.56 -23.41
N LEU A 140 -43.62 10.45 -22.90
CA LEU A 140 -42.32 9.90 -23.30
C LEU A 140 -42.32 9.45 -24.76
N SER A 141 -43.43 8.90 -25.25
CA SER A 141 -43.61 8.59 -26.67
C SER A 141 -43.54 9.83 -27.55
N ALA A 142 -44.16 10.94 -27.14
CA ALA A 142 -44.06 12.21 -27.85
C ALA A 142 -42.63 12.77 -27.84
N ASN A 143 -41.92 12.68 -26.71
CA ASN A 143 -40.52 13.09 -26.60
C ASN A 143 -39.60 12.23 -27.48
N LEU A 144 -39.80 10.91 -27.48
CA LEU A 144 -39.05 9.97 -28.32
C LEU A 144 -39.30 10.22 -29.81
N ALA A 145 -40.54 10.55 -30.20
CA ALA A 145 -40.90 10.90 -31.58
C ALA A 145 -40.28 12.22 -32.05
N ALA A 146 -39.93 13.12 -31.13
CA ALA A 146 -39.23 14.38 -31.46
C ALA A 146 -37.74 14.17 -31.74
N ILE A 147 -37.17 13.00 -31.40
CA ILE A 147 -35.79 12.62 -31.66
C ILE A 147 -35.75 11.77 -32.93
N ASP A 148 -35.06 12.25 -33.97
CA ASP A 148 -34.93 11.55 -35.24
C ASP A 148 -33.51 10.97 -35.44
N PRO A 149 -33.26 9.71 -35.03
CA PRO A 149 -32.00 9.02 -35.29
C PRO A 149 -31.92 8.43 -36.71
N PHE A 150 -32.99 8.54 -37.51
CA PHE A 150 -33.07 7.96 -38.86
C PHE A 150 -32.73 8.97 -39.96
N ALA A 151 -32.41 10.21 -39.58
CA ALA A 151 -31.94 11.23 -40.49
C ALA A 151 -30.76 10.71 -41.33
N MET A 152 -30.69 11.12 -42.60
CA MET A 152 -29.61 10.72 -43.51
C MET A 152 -28.22 11.10 -42.96
N ARG A 153 -28.13 12.20 -42.21
CA ARG A 153 -26.96 12.59 -41.42
C ARG A 153 -27.37 12.87 -39.99
N VAL A 154 -26.78 12.16 -39.03
CA VAL A 154 -27.17 12.19 -37.62
C VAL A 154 -26.19 13.03 -36.81
N ASP A 155 -26.70 13.95 -36.00
CA ASP A 155 -25.90 14.60 -34.95
C ASP A 155 -25.83 13.63 -33.77
N VAL A 156 -24.82 12.75 -33.79
CA VAL A 156 -24.69 11.63 -32.85
C VAL A 156 -24.70 12.13 -31.41
N ASP A 157 -23.95 13.19 -31.09
CA ASP A 157 -23.84 13.71 -29.73
C ASP A 157 -25.17 14.29 -29.22
N THR A 158 -25.88 15.03 -30.08
CA THR A 158 -27.16 15.64 -29.71
C THR A 158 -28.25 14.58 -29.55
N VAL A 159 -28.30 13.62 -30.48
CA VAL A 159 -29.28 12.52 -30.42
C VAL A 159 -29.02 11.63 -29.22
N GLU A 160 -27.78 11.21 -28.97
CA GLU A 160 -27.42 10.38 -27.82
C GLU A 160 -27.80 11.08 -26.50
N LYS A 161 -27.42 12.35 -26.33
CA LYS A 161 -27.75 13.13 -25.13
C LYS A 161 -29.25 13.27 -24.90
N GLY A 162 -30.05 13.40 -25.95
CA GLY A 162 -31.50 13.49 -25.84
C GLY A 162 -32.16 12.12 -25.61
N LEU A 163 -31.64 11.08 -26.25
CA LEU A 163 -32.24 9.75 -26.29
C LEU A 163 -32.03 9.00 -24.98
N THR A 164 -30.81 8.99 -24.44
CA THR A 164 -30.46 8.21 -23.23
C THR A 164 -31.43 8.41 -22.05
N PRO A 165 -31.67 9.64 -21.54
CA PRO A 165 -32.55 9.82 -20.39
C PRO A 165 -34.01 9.42 -20.69
N VAL A 166 -34.47 9.61 -21.92
CA VAL A 166 -35.84 9.23 -22.34
C VAL A 166 -35.99 7.71 -22.36
N VAL A 167 -34.99 7.00 -22.89
CA VAL A 167 -35.00 5.53 -22.97
C VAL A 167 -34.94 4.89 -21.58
N GLU A 168 -34.09 5.42 -20.68
CA GLU A 168 -34.01 4.96 -19.29
C GLU A 168 -35.36 5.12 -18.58
N GLU A 169 -36.02 6.26 -18.75
CA GLU A 169 -37.32 6.50 -18.15
C GLU A 169 -38.43 5.63 -18.76
N ILE A 170 -38.41 5.42 -20.09
CA ILE A 170 -39.33 4.49 -20.76
C ILE A 170 -39.19 3.09 -20.18
N ALA A 171 -37.97 2.58 -20.07
CA ALA A 171 -37.71 1.24 -19.55
C ALA A 171 -38.21 1.11 -18.11
N SER A 172 -38.00 2.14 -17.28
CA SER A 172 -38.50 2.19 -15.90
C SER A 172 -40.03 2.16 -15.85
N VAL A 173 -40.71 3.08 -16.55
CA VAL A 173 -42.18 3.19 -16.47
C VAL A 173 -42.87 1.97 -17.11
N ALA A 174 -42.36 1.45 -18.22
CA ALA A 174 -42.90 0.25 -18.86
C ALA A 174 -42.71 -0.98 -17.97
N GLY A 175 -41.51 -1.17 -17.41
CA GLY A 175 -41.23 -2.27 -16.48
C GLY A 175 -42.07 -2.20 -15.20
N ASP A 176 -42.30 -0.99 -14.66
CA ASP A 176 -43.20 -0.76 -13.53
C ASP A 176 -44.62 -1.25 -13.81
N LEU A 177 -45.15 -0.95 -15.01
CA LEU A 177 -46.51 -1.35 -15.41
C LEU A 177 -46.64 -2.86 -15.65
N GLU A 178 -45.62 -3.47 -16.24
CA GLU A 178 -45.56 -4.92 -16.46
C GLU A 178 -45.50 -5.69 -15.13
N SER A 179 -44.73 -5.21 -14.16
CA SER A 179 -44.47 -5.90 -12.88
C SER A 179 -45.47 -5.58 -11.76
N LEU A 180 -46.57 -4.85 -12.02
CA LEU A 180 -47.49 -4.37 -10.98
C LEU A 180 -48.05 -5.45 -10.06
N GLU A 181 -48.54 -6.57 -10.59
CA GLU A 181 -49.13 -7.63 -9.74
C GLU A 181 -48.07 -8.34 -8.91
N GLU A 182 -46.88 -8.57 -9.47
CA GLU A 182 -45.77 -9.16 -8.71
C GLU A 182 -45.36 -8.24 -7.55
N ARG A 183 -45.26 -6.93 -7.81
CA ARG A 183 -44.97 -5.92 -6.78
C ARG A 183 -46.09 -5.80 -5.76
N HIS A 184 -47.35 -5.99 -6.15
CA HIS A 184 -48.48 -6.02 -5.24
C HIS A 184 -48.36 -7.16 -4.24
N ASP A 185 -48.16 -8.36 -4.75
CA ASP A 185 -48.00 -9.57 -3.96
C ASP A 185 -46.77 -9.48 -3.06
N GLU A 186 -45.67 -8.93 -3.58
CA GLU A 186 -44.45 -8.66 -2.81
C GLU A 186 -44.69 -7.65 -1.69
N THR A 187 -45.36 -6.54 -1.96
CA THR A 187 -45.72 -5.53 -0.94
C THR A 187 -46.58 -6.17 0.15
N GLY A 188 -47.53 -7.03 -0.23
CA GLY A 188 -48.37 -7.79 0.70
C GLY A 188 -47.56 -8.73 1.59
N ARG A 189 -46.59 -9.46 1.02
CA ARG A 189 -45.67 -10.35 1.74
C ARG A 189 -44.73 -9.58 2.67
N ARG A 190 -44.02 -8.57 2.17
CA ARG A 190 -43.12 -7.70 2.97
C ARG A 190 -43.83 -7.15 4.19
N ARG A 191 -45.05 -6.62 4.02
CA ARG A 191 -45.88 -6.11 5.12
C ARG A 191 -46.20 -7.17 6.19
N ALA A 192 -46.40 -8.43 5.79
CA ALA A 192 -46.68 -9.51 6.73
C ALA A 192 -45.40 -9.98 7.46
N ASP A 193 -44.30 -10.10 6.73
CA ASP A 193 -43.03 -10.61 7.24
C ASP A 193 -42.37 -9.63 8.24
N MET A 194 -42.45 -8.32 7.98
CA MET A 194 -41.91 -7.28 8.88
C MET A 194 -42.45 -7.35 10.31
N GLY A 195 -43.71 -7.75 10.48
CA GLY A 195 -44.29 -7.92 11.81
C GLY A 195 -43.59 -9.01 12.61
N ALA A 196 -43.26 -10.13 11.97
CA ALA A 196 -42.54 -11.23 12.60
C ALA A 196 -41.08 -10.86 12.89
N GLU A 197 -40.45 -10.09 12.00
CA GLU A 197 -39.08 -9.61 12.17
C GLU A 197 -38.94 -8.64 13.36
N ILE A 198 -39.85 -7.66 13.48
CA ILE A 198 -39.87 -6.74 14.63
C ILE A 198 -39.99 -7.51 15.95
N GLU A 199 -40.86 -8.53 16.02
CA GLU A 199 -40.99 -9.36 17.22
C GLU A 199 -39.74 -10.20 17.50
N GLY A 200 -39.09 -10.70 16.45
CA GLY A 200 -37.78 -11.38 16.56
C GLY A 200 -36.72 -10.48 17.17
N GLN A 201 -36.60 -9.25 16.68
CA GLN A 201 -35.64 -8.26 17.17
C GLN A 201 -35.96 -7.78 18.60
N ARG A 202 -37.24 -7.64 18.96
CA ARG A 202 -37.65 -7.40 20.37
C ARG A 202 -37.18 -8.53 21.29
N GLY A 203 -37.24 -9.77 20.81
CA GLY A 203 -36.66 -10.92 21.51
C GLY A 203 -35.17 -10.76 21.76
N ARG A 204 -34.40 -10.31 20.76
CA ARG A 204 -32.96 -10.04 20.88
C ARG A 204 -32.65 -8.88 21.83
N VAL A 205 -33.42 -7.79 21.82
CA VAL A 205 -33.30 -6.70 22.81
C VAL A 205 -33.39 -7.24 24.24
N MET A 206 -34.34 -8.15 24.52
CA MET A 206 -34.48 -8.75 25.84
C MET A 206 -33.31 -9.68 26.20
N GLN A 207 -32.77 -10.41 25.22
CA GLN A 207 -31.58 -11.24 25.40
C GLN A 207 -30.35 -10.39 25.73
N MET A 208 -30.11 -9.32 24.97
CA MET A 208 -29.03 -8.36 25.21
C MET A 208 -29.12 -7.72 26.61
N ARG A 209 -30.32 -7.29 27.04
CA ARG A 209 -30.53 -6.79 28.41
C ARG A 209 -30.18 -7.84 29.47
N SER A 210 -30.51 -9.10 29.23
CA SER A 210 -30.15 -10.20 30.12
C SER A 210 -28.64 -10.46 30.13
N ALA A 211 -27.99 -10.43 28.96
CA ALA A 211 -26.55 -10.58 28.82
C ALA A 211 -25.81 -9.48 29.59
N MET A 212 -26.22 -8.21 29.43
CA MET A 212 -25.67 -7.07 30.17
C MET A 212 -25.79 -7.19 31.70
N HIS A 213 -26.88 -7.79 32.20
CA HIS A 213 -27.00 -8.10 33.63
C HIS A 213 -26.00 -9.17 34.07
N GLY A 214 -25.70 -10.14 33.20
CA GLY A 214 -24.62 -11.11 33.41
C GLY A 214 -23.25 -10.43 33.38
N TRP A 215 -23.00 -9.56 32.41
CA TRP A 215 -21.75 -8.82 32.29
C TRP A 215 -21.47 -8.00 33.55
N ALA A 216 -22.46 -7.29 34.07
CA ALA A 216 -22.30 -6.48 35.28
C ALA A 216 -21.94 -7.28 36.55
N GLN A 217 -22.19 -8.59 36.57
CA GLN A 217 -21.79 -9.46 37.68
C GLN A 217 -20.36 -9.97 37.56
N GLU A 218 -19.85 -10.08 36.33
CA GLU A 218 -18.59 -10.78 36.03
C GLU A 218 -17.48 -9.86 35.52
N HIS A 219 -17.84 -8.70 34.96
CA HIS A 219 -16.96 -7.75 34.29
C HIS A 219 -17.15 -6.34 34.85
N ALA A 220 -16.07 -5.55 34.85
CA ALA A 220 -16.12 -4.14 35.19
C ALA A 220 -17.06 -3.37 34.26
N SER A 221 -17.82 -2.39 34.79
CA SER A 221 -18.77 -1.61 34.00
C SER A 221 -18.11 -0.78 32.89
N ALA A 222 -16.84 -0.39 33.08
CA ALA A 222 -16.07 0.30 32.06
C ALA A 222 -15.89 -0.53 30.78
N SER A 223 -15.92 -1.87 30.87
CA SER A 223 -15.75 -2.78 29.74
C SER A 223 -16.93 -2.77 28.75
N PHE A 224 -18.08 -2.22 29.14
CA PHE A 224 -19.30 -2.18 28.31
C PHE A 224 -20.08 -0.87 28.45
N GLU A 225 -19.43 0.20 28.93
CA GLU A 225 -20.08 1.49 29.22
C GLU A 225 -20.72 2.11 27.98
N GLU A 226 -20.05 2.00 26.83
CA GLU A 226 -20.50 2.57 25.55
C GLU A 226 -21.83 1.94 25.09
N LEU A 227 -22.05 0.66 25.36
CA LEU A 227 -23.22 -0.09 24.92
C LEU A 227 -24.42 0.02 25.87
N LEU A 228 -24.31 0.75 26.98
CA LEU A 228 -25.36 0.84 28.01
C LEU A 228 -26.70 1.31 27.46
N GLN A 229 -26.69 2.15 26.42
CA GLN A 229 -27.89 2.72 25.81
C GLN A 229 -28.41 1.94 24.61
N HIS A 230 -27.66 0.96 24.09
CA HIS A 230 -27.99 0.27 22.83
C HIS A 230 -29.34 -0.46 22.89
N PRO A 231 -29.68 -1.21 23.97
CA PRO A 231 -30.99 -1.85 24.04
C PRO A 231 -32.17 -0.88 24.10
N ASP A 232 -31.98 0.32 24.66
CA ASP A 232 -33.00 1.35 24.72
C ASP A 232 -33.14 2.07 23.36
N GLU A 233 -32.03 2.26 22.63
CA GLU A 233 -32.07 2.84 21.28
C GLU A 233 -32.65 1.84 20.27
N ALA A 234 -32.24 0.57 20.30
CA ALA A 234 -32.82 -0.48 19.48
C ALA A 234 -34.34 -0.60 19.70
N ASP A 235 -34.81 -0.60 20.96
CA ASP A 235 -36.25 -0.60 21.25
C ASP A 235 -36.97 0.63 20.67
N ARG A 236 -36.37 1.83 20.75
CA ARG A 236 -36.92 3.05 20.12
C ARG A 236 -37.04 2.91 18.61
N GLN A 237 -36.05 2.30 17.95
CA GLN A 237 -36.10 2.08 16.51
C GLN A 237 -37.17 1.04 16.14
N LEU A 238 -37.29 -0.05 16.91
CA LEU A 238 -38.35 -1.06 16.71
C LEU A 238 -39.76 -0.50 16.95
N VAL A 239 -39.92 0.46 17.86
CA VAL A 239 -41.20 1.20 18.03
C VAL A 239 -41.51 2.04 16.79
N ARG A 240 -40.52 2.71 16.19
CA ARG A 240 -40.71 3.45 14.93
C ARG A 240 -41.05 2.51 13.77
N ALA A 241 -40.34 1.39 13.65
CA ALA A 241 -40.62 0.38 12.65
C ALA A 241 -42.05 -0.14 12.76
N ALA A 242 -42.50 -0.47 13.98
CA ALA A 242 -43.86 -0.91 14.24
C ALA A 242 -44.91 0.14 13.85
N ALA A 243 -44.66 1.43 14.13
CA ALA A 243 -45.56 2.50 13.76
C ALA A 243 -45.68 2.67 12.23
N SER A 244 -44.58 2.53 11.49
CA SER A 244 -44.57 2.57 10.03
C SER A 244 -45.31 1.36 9.42
N VAL A 245 -45.11 0.15 9.96
CA VAL A 245 -45.87 -1.04 9.55
C VAL A 245 -47.36 -0.87 9.86
N GLU A 246 -47.72 -0.31 11.01
CA GLU A 246 -49.12 -0.01 11.35
C GLU A 246 -49.74 0.98 10.35
N ALA A 247 -49.01 2.03 9.96
CA ALA A 247 -49.45 2.97 8.94
C ALA A 247 -49.69 2.28 7.58
N ALA A 248 -48.78 1.37 7.17
CA ALA A 248 -48.95 0.52 5.99
C ALA A 248 -50.16 -0.44 6.09
N GLN A 249 -50.48 -0.91 7.30
CA GLN A 249 -51.63 -1.79 7.56
C GLN A 249 -52.97 -1.06 7.59
N GLN A 250 -53.01 0.23 7.94
CA GLN A 250 -54.24 1.04 7.95
C GLN A 250 -54.90 1.14 6.56
N VAL A 251 -54.13 0.90 5.49
CA VAL A 251 -54.64 0.80 4.12
C VAL A 251 -55.54 -0.44 3.91
N GLY A 252 -55.39 -1.47 4.74
CA GLY A 252 -56.16 -2.72 4.64
C GLY A 252 -55.71 -3.59 3.46
N ASP A 253 -56.64 -4.06 2.65
CA ASP A 253 -56.32 -4.69 1.37
C ASP A 253 -55.68 -3.62 0.46
N ILE A 254 -54.44 -3.86 0.02
CA ILE A 254 -53.71 -2.90 -0.82
C ILE A 254 -54.51 -2.73 -2.11
N PRO A 255 -55.05 -1.53 -2.40
CA PRO A 255 -55.80 -1.31 -3.63
C PRO A 255 -54.89 -1.53 -4.85
N ARG A 256 -55.49 -1.90 -5.97
CA ARG A 256 -54.81 -1.98 -7.27
C ARG A 256 -54.55 -0.57 -7.83
N ASP A 257 -53.86 0.26 -7.05
CA ASP A 257 -53.51 1.65 -7.35
C ASP A 257 -52.01 1.83 -7.08
N ILE A 258 -51.28 2.25 -8.12
CA ILE A 258 -49.82 2.44 -8.09
C ILE A 258 -49.44 3.50 -7.06
N GLY A 259 -50.21 4.59 -6.94
CA GLY A 259 -49.95 5.67 -6.00
C GLY A 259 -50.07 5.18 -4.55
N ILE A 260 -51.11 4.42 -4.24
CA ILE A 260 -51.31 3.87 -2.90
C ILE A 260 -50.22 2.83 -2.59
N MET A 261 -49.88 1.95 -3.54
CA MET A 261 -48.81 0.96 -3.36
C MET A 261 -47.45 1.63 -3.12
N ARG A 262 -47.13 2.73 -3.81
CA ARG A 262 -45.91 3.51 -3.55
C ARG A 262 -45.90 4.12 -2.14
N MET A 263 -47.05 4.62 -1.68
CA MET A 263 -47.16 5.12 -0.30
C MET A 263 -46.95 4.01 0.73
N VAL A 264 -47.54 2.83 0.52
CA VAL A 264 -47.35 1.67 1.40
C VAL A 264 -45.88 1.25 1.42
N ASN A 265 -45.25 1.08 0.25
CA ASN A 265 -43.84 0.72 0.18
C ASN A 265 -42.94 1.74 0.86
N ALA A 266 -43.21 3.04 0.71
CA ALA A 266 -42.42 4.07 1.40
C ALA A 266 -42.52 3.97 2.94
N GLU A 267 -43.64 3.51 3.50
CA GLU A 267 -43.73 3.22 4.94
C GLU A 267 -43.00 1.93 5.31
N LEU A 268 -43.07 0.89 4.47
CA LEU A 268 -42.30 -0.35 4.69
C LEU A 268 -40.78 -0.07 4.64
N ASP A 269 -40.29 0.71 3.68
CA ASP A 269 -38.87 1.06 3.56
C ASP A 269 -38.35 1.82 4.81
N LYS A 270 -39.19 2.68 5.40
CA LYS A 270 -38.88 3.32 6.69
C LYS A 270 -38.82 2.31 7.84
N ALA A 271 -39.71 1.32 7.83
CA ALA A 271 -39.69 0.26 8.84
C ALA A 271 -38.42 -0.59 8.72
N GLU A 272 -38.04 -0.96 7.51
CA GLU A 272 -36.83 -1.73 7.19
C GLU A 272 -35.59 -0.99 7.68
N SER A 273 -35.44 0.29 7.32
CA SER A 273 -34.31 1.11 7.78
C SER A 273 -34.21 1.20 9.31
N ALA A 274 -35.35 1.21 10.01
CA ALA A 274 -35.37 1.24 11.47
C ALA A 274 -35.06 -0.13 12.10
N ILE A 275 -35.45 -1.23 11.44
CA ILE A 275 -35.06 -2.59 11.82
C ILE A 275 -33.56 -2.78 11.64
N ASP A 276 -32.99 -2.38 10.51
CA ASP A 276 -31.55 -2.48 10.22
C ASP A 276 -30.71 -1.75 11.27
N LEU A 277 -31.11 -0.53 11.65
CA LEU A 277 -30.44 0.23 12.72
C LEU A 277 -30.58 -0.45 14.09
N ALA A 278 -31.69 -1.12 14.36
CA ALA A 278 -31.84 -1.90 15.59
C ALA A 278 -30.95 -3.15 15.57
N ASP A 279 -30.82 -3.79 14.41
CA ASP A 279 -29.99 -4.97 14.19
C ASP A 279 -28.51 -4.65 14.42
N GLU A 280 -27.98 -3.57 13.83
CA GLU A 280 -26.60 -3.10 14.00
C GLU A 280 -26.26 -2.86 15.49
N LEU A 281 -27.16 -2.20 16.23
CA LEU A 281 -26.97 -1.95 17.67
C LEU A 281 -26.95 -3.23 18.51
N LEU A 282 -27.66 -4.28 18.08
CA LEU A 282 -27.72 -5.56 18.77
C LEU A 282 -26.51 -6.44 18.43
N ASP A 283 -26.05 -6.40 17.18
CA ASP A 283 -24.86 -7.11 16.71
C ASP A 283 -23.60 -6.67 17.46
N GLU A 284 -23.42 -5.37 17.69
CA GLU A 284 -22.34 -4.85 18.54
C GLU A 284 -22.37 -5.45 19.96
N GLY A 285 -23.56 -5.73 20.47
CA GLY A 285 -23.76 -6.40 21.75
C GLY A 285 -23.36 -7.87 21.74
N ASP A 286 -23.73 -8.60 20.69
CA ASP A 286 -23.37 -10.00 20.50
C ASP A 286 -21.84 -10.15 20.31
N GLU A 287 -21.20 -9.23 19.58
CA GLU A 287 -19.75 -9.17 19.44
C GLU A 287 -19.05 -8.91 20.79
N LEU A 288 -19.57 -7.98 21.59
CA LEU A 288 -19.03 -7.69 22.91
C LEU A 288 -19.18 -8.89 23.86
N ASP A 289 -20.28 -9.65 23.80
CA ASP A 289 -20.46 -10.87 24.61
C ASP A 289 -19.31 -11.86 24.35
N VAL A 290 -19.01 -12.10 23.07
CA VAL A 290 -17.93 -13.00 22.65
C VAL A 290 -16.57 -12.47 23.11
N LEU A 291 -16.31 -11.16 22.97
CA LEU A 291 -15.07 -10.53 23.42
C LEU A 291 -14.89 -10.62 24.93
N LEU A 292 -15.94 -10.35 25.71
CA LEU A 292 -15.92 -10.44 27.17
C LEU A 292 -15.66 -11.88 27.62
N ALA A 293 -16.33 -12.86 27.01
CA ALA A 293 -16.10 -14.28 27.30
C ALA A 293 -14.66 -14.71 27.02
N ALA A 294 -14.13 -14.36 25.85
CA ALA A 294 -12.74 -14.65 25.47
C ALA A 294 -11.73 -13.95 26.41
N ALA A 295 -11.99 -12.69 26.77
CA ALA A 295 -11.14 -11.94 27.68
C ALA A 295 -11.13 -12.56 29.08
N LYS A 296 -12.28 -12.99 29.60
CA LYS A 296 -12.37 -13.68 30.89
C LYS A 296 -11.55 -14.97 30.92
N GLU A 297 -11.57 -15.74 29.83
CA GLU A 297 -10.80 -16.96 29.71
C GLU A 297 -9.28 -16.70 29.57
N GLY A 298 -8.90 -15.70 28.76
CA GLY A 298 -7.51 -15.46 28.37
C GLY A 298 -6.72 -14.48 29.22
N ALA A 299 -7.37 -13.49 29.86
CA ALA A 299 -6.68 -12.32 30.43
C ALA A 299 -5.69 -12.69 31.54
N SER A 300 -6.02 -13.66 32.41
CA SER A 300 -5.09 -14.10 33.47
C SER A 300 -3.78 -14.67 32.89
N ALA A 301 -3.89 -15.47 31.82
CA ALA A 301 -2.72 -16.04 31.16
C ALA A 301 -1.93 -14.98 30.38
N ALA A 302 -2.63 -14.05 29.70
CA ALA A 302 -2.00 -12.95 28.98
C ALA A 302 -1.23 -12.00 29.93
N VAL A 303 -1.82 -11.63 31.07
CA VAL A 303 -1.17 -10.78 32.09
C VAL A 303 0.02 -11.50 32.73
N ALA A 304 -0.07 -12.80 32.99
CA ALA A 304 1.06 -13.58 33.51
C ALA A 304 2.20 -13.68 32.48
N GLY A 305 1.89 -13.96 31.22
CA GLY A 305 2.89 -14.05 30.15
C GLY A 305 3.58 -12.72 29.87
N SER A 306 2.83 -11.60 29.88
CA SER A 306 3.41 -10.25 29.78
C SER A 306 4.23 -9.88 31.01
N ALA A 307 3.84 -10.30 32.21
CA ALA A 307 4.63 -10.12 33.43
C ALA A 307 6.01 -10.78 33.29
N ASP A 308 6.05 -12.05 32.88
CA ASP A 308 7.29 -12.80 32.71
C ASP A 308 8.22 -12.13 31.67
N ARG A 309 7.68 -11.72 30.52
CA ARG A 309 8.45 -11.00 29.50
C ARG A 309 8.93 -9.64 29.97
N SER A 310 8.06 -8.88 30.65
CA SER A 310 8.42 -7.58 31.21
C SER A 310 9.58 -7.71 32.20
N GLN A 311 9.59 -8.75 33.04
CA GLN A 311 10.66 -8.98 34.00
C GLN A 311 11.99 -9.32 33.31
N LEU A 312 11.96 -10.15 32.27
CA LEU A 312 13.16 -10.44 31.45
C LEU A 312 13.71 -9.16 30.81
N PHE A 313 12.84 -8.36 30.21
CA PHE A 313 13.21 -7.08 29.60
C PHE A 313 13.81 -6.10 30.63
N LEU A 314 13.20 -5.97 31.81
CA LEU A 314 13.69 -5.10 32.89
C LEU A 314 15.06 -5.56 33.41
N ASN A 315 15.27 -6.87 33.53
CA ASN A 315 16.57 -7.44 33.91
C ASN A 315 17.62 -7.12 32.84
N TYR A 316 17.28 -7.31 31.56
CA TYR A 316 18.15 -6.99 30.43
C TYR A 316 18.57 -5.51 30.42
N VAL A 317 17.61 -4.59 30.59
CA VAL A 317 17.89 -3.14 30.64
C VAL A 317 18.79 -2.79 31.84
N THR A 318 18.62 -3.48 32.97
CA THR A 318 19.43 -3.25 34.17
C THR A 318 20.86 -3.76 33.99
N GLU A 319 21.03 -4.95 33.42
CA GLU A 319 22.33 -5.58 33.15
C GLU A 319 23.15 -4.76 32.15
N HIS A 320 22.51 -4.27 31.08
CA HIS A 320 23.17 -3.53 30.01
C HIS A 320 23.00 -2.02 30.09
N ARG A 321 22.69 -1.47 31.27
CA ARG A 321 22.42 -0.03 31.45
C ARG A 321 23.52 0.88 30.92
N GLY A 322 24.78 0.47 31.01
CA GLY A 322 25.93 1.23 30.49
C GLY A 322 26.02 1.25 28.97
N ASP A 323 25.43 0.25 28.30
CA ASP A 323 25.45 0.07 26.85
C ASP A 323 24.21 0.60 26.14
N LEU A 324 23.12 0.76 26.88
CA LEU A 324 21.85 1.17 26.31
C LEU A 324 21.72 2.69 26.17
N PRO A 325 20.86 3.14 25.23
CA PRO A 325 20.53 4.56 25.11
C PRO A 325 19.78 5.05 26.35
N GLY A 326 19.88 6.36 26.65
CA GLY A 326 19.20 6.95 27.81
C GLY A 326 17.68 6.75 27.85
N ARG A 327 17.05 6.54 26.68
CA ARG A 327 15.61 6.23 26.55
C ARG A 327 15.22 4.86 27.11
N ALA A 328 16.15 3.91 27.22
CA ALA A 328 15.87 2.55 27.71
C ALA A 328 15.29 2.54 29.13
N VAL A 329 15.74 3.47 29.99
CA VAL A 329 15.19 3.60 31.35
C VAL A 329 13.74 4.11 31.33
N GLN A 330 13.39 4.97 30.38
CA GLN A 330 12.03 5.50 30.25
C GLN A 330 11.08 4.43 29.71
N VAL A 331 11.52 3.65 28.72
CA VAL A 331 10.78 2.51 28.18
C VAL A 331 10.55 1.45 29.27
N ALA A 332 11.60 1.10 30.02
CA ALA A 332 11.49 0.18 31.16
C ALA A 332 10.47 0.65 32.21
N GLN A 333 10.48 1.95 32.54
CA GLN A 333 9.50 2.51 33.47
C GLN A 333 8.07 2.44 32.91
N ARG A 334 7.88 2.73 31.61
CA ARG A 334 6.58 2.62 30.95
C ARG A 334 6.05 1.20 30.93
N VAL A 335 6.89 0.22 30.60
CA VAL A 335 6.54 -1.21 30.65
C VAL A 335 6.06 -1.61 32.04
N ARG A 336 6.77 -1.18 33.08
CA ARG A 336 6.38 -1.44 34.48
C ARG A 336 5.02 -0.83 34.82
N GLU A 337 4.78 0.42 34.45
CA GLU A 337 3.52 1.11 34.70
C GLU A 337 2.33 0.45 34.00
N LEU A 338 2.51 0.01 32.75
CA LEU A 338 1.47 -0.70 32.01
C LEU A 338 1.19 -2.07 32.62
N GLN A 339 2.24 -2.82 32.98
CA GLN A 339 2.11 -4.12 33.62
C GLN A 339 1.37 -4.02 34.97
N GLU A 340 1.72 -3.03 35.80
CA GLU A 340 1.02 -2.79 37.07
C GLU A 340 -0.46 -2.49 36.84
N LYS A 341 -0.81 -1.67 35.83
CA LYS A 341 -2.20 -1.39 35.49
C LYS A 341 -2.94 -2.63 34.99
N ALA A 342 -2.29 -3.48 34.19
CA ALA A 342 -2.87 -4.73 33.70
C ALA A 342 -3.21 -5.67 34.89
N GLU A 343 -2.29 -5.80 35.84
CA GLU A 343 -2.52 -6.57 37.08
C GLU A 343 -3.62 -5.96 37.96
N LEU A 344 -3.67 -4.63 38.05
CA LEU A 344 -4.73 -3.94 38.78
C LEU A 344 -6.10 -4.19 38.15
N GLY A 345 -6.20 -4.22 36.83
CA GLY A 345 -7.44 -4.55 36.11
C GLY A 345 -8.04 -5.89 36.54
N LEU A 346 -7.19 -6.91 36.74
CA LEU A 346 -7.62 -8.23 37.26
C LEU A 346 -8.01 -8.23 38.74
N ARG A 347 -7.60 -7.22 39.52
CA ARG A 347 -7.87 -7.13 40.96
C ARG A 347 -9.09 -6.28 41.30
N VAL A 348 -9.59 -5.48 40.36
CA VAL A 348 -10.87 -4.77 40.53
C VAL A 348 -11.98 -5.82 40.68
N ASN A 349 -13.03 -5.49 41.43
CA ASN A 349 -14.18 -6.36 41.64
C ASN A 349 -15.47 -5.67 41.16
N PRO A 350 -16.09 -6.13 40.06
CA PRO A 350 -15.66 -7.23 39.18
C PRO A 350 -14.41 -6.87 38.33
N PRO A 351 -13.62 -7.86 37.86
CA PRO A 351 -12.40 -7.60 37.09
C PRO A 351 -12.65 -6.97 35.72
N ASP A 352 -11.71 -6.12 35.28
CA ASP A 352 -11.70 -5.58 33.92
C ASP A 352 -10.78 -6.42 33.03
N TYR A 353 -11.30 -7.56 32.57
CA TYR A 353 -10.54 -8.50 31.77
C TYR A 353 -10.11 -7.91 30.42
N LEU A 354 -10.96 -7.10 29.78
CA LEU A 354 -10.65 -6.50 28.48
C LEU A 354 -9.49 -5.51 28.61
N LEU A 355 -9.56 -4.58 29.57
CA LEU A 355 -8.46 -3.64 29.82
C LEU A 355 -7.17 -4.37 30.20
N ALA A 356 -7.26 -5.39 31.05
CA ALA A 356 -6.10 -6.16 31.46
C ALA A 356 -5.42 -6.85 30.26
N MET A 357 -6.21 -7.42 29.34
CA MET A 357 -5.70 -8.10 28.15
C MET A 357 -5.11 -7.10 27.14
N GLU A 358 -5.75 -5.95 26.94
CA GLU A 358 -5.25 -4.87 26.08
C GLU A 358 -3.89 -4.36 26.59
N LEU A 359 -3.79 -4.03 27.87
CA LEU A 359 -2.55 -3.54 28.48
C LEU A 359 -1.43 -4.59 28.44
N ALA A 360 -1.75 -5.87 28.65
CA ALA A 360 -0.80 -6.97 28.48
C ALA A 360 -0.27 -7.05 27.03
N GLY A 361 -1.15 -6.91 26.04
CA GLY A 361 -0.77 -6.84 24.63
C GLY A 361 0.10 -5.63 24.30
N GLN A 362 -0.18 -4.45 24.87
CA GLN A 362 0.66 -3.27 24.72
C GLN A 362 2.06 -3.47 25.32
N VAL A 363 2.16 -4.10 26.50
CA VAL A 363 3.45 -4.47 27.12
C VAL A 363 4.23 -5.39 26.18
N GLU A 364 3.60 -6.44 25.66
CA GLU A 364 4.23 -7.39 24.75
C GLU A 364 4.76 -6.69 23.49
N SER A 365 3.94 -5.84 22.86
CA SER A 365 4.33 -5.10 21.66
C SER A 365 5.52 -4.15 21.90
N ILE A 366 5.53 -3.42 23.03
CA ILE A 366 6.64 -2.53 23.38
C ILE A 366 7.90 -3.33 23.65
N VAL A 367 7.81 -4.41 24.44
CA VAL A 367 8.96 -5.25 24.77
C VAL A 367 9.57 -5.84 23.51
N THR A 368 8.78 -6.46 22.63
CA THR A 368 9.30 -7.04 21.39
C THR A 368 9.96 -5.99 20.49
N THR A 369 9.32 -4.84 20.29
CA THR A 369 9.85 -3.80 19.41
C THR A 369 11.15 -3.20 19.94
N GLU A 370 11.22 -2.92 21.24
CA GLU A 370 12.35 -2.21 21.84
C GLU A 370 13.51 -3.16 22.19
N GLN A 371 13.22 -4.42 22.53
CA GLN A 371 14.23 -5.41 22.85
C GLN A 371 15.16 -5.67 21.65
N ASP A 372 14.62 -5.81 20.44
CA ASP A 372 15.42 -6.05 19.23
C ASP A 372 16.42 -4.89 18.96
N GLU A 373 15.98 -3.64 19.14
CA GLU A 373 16.84 -2.47 18.97
C GLU A 373 17.91 -2.39 20.07
N PHE A 374 17.54 -2.71 21.30
CA PHE A 374 18.45 -2.71 22.44
C PHE A 374 19.51 -3.80 22.31
N GLU A 375 19.12 -5.02 21.91
CA GLU A 375 20.04 -6.12 21.62
C GLU A 375 21.05 -5.76 20.52
N THR A 376 20.57 -5.12 19.45
CA THR A 376 21.43 -4.62 18.38
C THR A 376 22.45 -3.60 18.92
N THR A 377 21.98 -2.61 19.70
CA THR A 377 22.84 -1.56 20.26
C THR A 377 23.92 -2.12 21.20
N VAL A 378 23.53 -3.05 22.08
CA VAL A 378 24.46 -3.72 23.00
C VAL A 378 25.48 -4.54 22.23
N GLY A 379 25.04 -5.30 21.21
CA GLY A 379 25.91 -6.07 20.34
C GLY A 379 26.95 -5.21 19.61
N GLU A 380 26.53 -4.04 19.09
CA GLU A 380 27.44 -3.09 18.45
C GLU A 380 28.48 -2.53 19.42
N ARG A 381 28.07 -2.13 20.63
CA ARG A 381 29.02 -1.63 21.65
C ARG A 381 30.00 -2.69 22.11
N GLN A 382 29.55 -3.93 22.30
CA GLN A 382 30.42 -5.05 22.63
C GLN A 382 31.44 -5.31 21.52
N ARG A 383 31.02 -5.25 20.25
CA ARG A 383 31.91 -5.35 19.09
C ARG A 383 32.95 -4.24 19.10
N LEU A 384 32.55 -2.98 19.28
CA LEU A 384 33.45 -1.84 19.36
C LEU A 384 34.47 -1.98 20.51
N ARG A 385 34.05 -2.46 21.69
CA ARG A 385 35.00 -2.76 22.79
C ARG A 385 36.03 -3.80 22.38
N SER A 386 35.62 -4.87 21.72
CA SER A 386 36.55 -5.93 21.27
C SER A 386 37.56 -5.42 20.24
N GLU A 387 37.12 -4.52 19.35
CA GLU A 387 37.96 -3.85 18.36
C GLU A 387 38.94 -2.87 19.04
N ALA A 388 38.44 -2.05 19.99
CA ALA A 388 39.25 -1.15 20.81
C ALA A 388 40.33 -1.91 21.60
N MET A 389 39.99 -3.03 22.25
CA MET A 389 40.98 -3.85 22.97
C MET A 389 42.06 -4.40 22.04
N THR A 390 41.72 -4.71 20.79
CA THR A 390 42.68 -5.19 19.79
C THR A 390 43.58 -4.06 19.32
N ALA A 391 43.03 -2.87 19.06
CA ALA A 391 43.81 -1.68 18.71
C ALA A 391 44.76 -1.26 19.84
N ILE A 392 44.30 -1.26 21.09
CA ILE A 392 45.12 -0.96 22.28
C ILE A 392 46.31 -1.92 22.38
N ARG A 393 46.08 -3.23 22.16
CA ARG A 393 47.17 -4.22 22.14
C ARG A 393 48.18 -3.93 21.03
N SER A 394 47.72 -3.55 19.83
CA SER A 394 48.61 -3.17 18.73
C SER A 394 49.45 -1.93 19.07
N ALA A 395 48.79 -0.89 19.58
CA ALA A 395 49.43 0.34 20.04
C ALA A 395 50.49 0.09 21.12
N SER A 396 50.18 -0.77 22.10
CA SER A 396 51.14 -1.18 23.14
C SER A 396 52.39 -1.81 22.53
N VAL A 397 52.22 -2.73 21.57
CA VAL A 397 53.34 -3.39 20.87
C VAL A 397 54.18 -2.39 20.07
N ALA A 398 53.53 -1.41 19.42
CA ALA A 398 54.22 -0.36 18.66
C ALA A 398 55.03 0.57 19.57
N VAL A 399 54.44 1.03 20.68
CA VAL A 399 55.13 1.86 21.69
C VAL A 399 56.35 1.12 22.26
N ASP A 400 56.20 -0.15 22.65
CA ASP A 400 57.32 -0.94 23.19
C ASP A 400 58.41 -1.24 22.15
N ARG A 401 58.04 -1.33 20.86
CA ARG A 401 59.00 -1.46 19.76
C ARG A 401 59.79 -0.15 19.58
N ALA A 402 59.11 0.99 19.58
CA ALA A 402 59.73 2.30 19.49
C ALA A 402 60.70 2.54 20.66
N ASP A 403 60.27 2.27 21.90
CA ASP A 403 61.08 2.41 23.11
C ASP A 403 62.37 1.58 23.06
N ARG A 404 62.25 0.28 22.76
CA ARG A 404 63.43 -0.59 22.62
C ARG A 404 64.40 -0.10 21.54
N HIS A 405 63.89 0.38 20.40
CA HIS A 405 64.75 0.84 19.32
C HIS A 405 65.51 2.13 19.70
N VAL A 406 64.82 3.10 20.31
CA VAL A 406 65.39 4.36 20.80
C VAL A 406 66.44 4.11 21.89
N GLN A 407 66.17 3.20 22.83
CA GLN A 407 67.13 2.85 23.89
C GLN A 407 68.38 2.15 23.35
N THR A 408 68.22 1.24 22.38
CA THR A 408 69.33 0.44 21.84
C THR A 408 70.27 1.27 20.95
N HIS A 409 69.76 2.25 20.23
CA HIS A 409 70.51 3.02 19.23
C HIS A 409 70.75 4.46 19.70
N MET A 410 71.41 4.61 20.85
CA MET A 410 71.67 5.90 21.49
C MET A 410 72.31 6.92 20.52
N PHE A 411 71.56 7.97 20.15
CA PHE A 411 72.06 9.13 19.40
C PHE A 411 72.54 10.25 20.35
N SER A 412 72.80 11.46 19.81
CA SER A 412 73.16 12.64 20.60
C SER A 412 72.23 12.88 21.82
N SER A 413 72.78 13.36 22.94
CA SER A 413 72.10 13.39 24.26
C SER A 413 70.86 14.27 24.38
N ARG A 414 70.64 15.23 23.45
CA ARG A 414 69.41 16.05 23.43
C ARG A 414 68.26 15.33 22.71
N VAL A 415 68.53 14.74 21.55
CA VAL A 415 67.50 14.10 20.71
C VAL A 415 66.91 12.85 21.38
N ASN A 416 67.73 12.06 22.09
CA ASN A 416 67.22 10.90 22.84
C ASN A 416 66.26 11.32 23.96
N ARG A 417 66.48 12.49 24.59
CA ARG A 417 65.59 13.00 25.63
C ARG A 417 64.23 13.40 25.09
N GLU A 418 64.19 14.00 23.90
CA GLU A 418 62.93 14.36 23.23
C GLU A 418 62.15 13.12 22.80
N ALA A 419 62.80 12.12 22.18
CA ALA A 419 62.16 10.87 21.79
C ALA A 419 61.64 10.08 23.01
N GLN A 420 62.42 10.00 24.08
CA GLN A 420 62.01 9.32 25.32
C GLN A 420 60.81 10.03 25.96
N ALA A 421 60.85 11.37 26.05
CA ALA A 421 59.73 12.14 26.58
C ALA A 421 58.44 11.95 25.77
N SER A 422 58.54 11.81 24.45
CA SER A 422 57.39 11.48 23.59
C SER A 422 56.83 10.08 23.86
N ILE A 423 57.71 9.07 24.01
CA ILE A 423 57.30 7.69 24.35
C ILE A 423 56.61 7.64 25.72
N ASP A 424 57.13 8.36 26.72
CA ASP A 424 56.53 8.42 28.06
C ASP A 424 55.13 9.05 28.02
N ARG A 425 54.91 10.06 27.16
CA ARG A 425 53.57 10.62 26.92
C ARG A 425 52.65 9.60 26.26
N LEU A 426 53.09 8.90 25.22
CA LEU A 426 52.30 7.86 24.57
C LEU A 426 51.89 6.74 25.53
N ARG A 427 52.78 6.34 26.45
CA ARG A 427 52.45 5.39 27.52
C ARG A 427 51.37 5.92 28.46
N ALA A 428 51.48 7.19 28.86
CA ALA A 428 50.46 7.82 29.70
C ALA A 428 49.10 7.91 28.97
N ASP A 429 49.09 8.23 27.68
CA ASP A 429 47.88 8.32 26.87
C ASP A 429 47.26 6.93 26.61
N LEU A 430 48.10 5.90 26.42
CA LEU A 430 47.64 4.51 26.30
C LEU A 430 46.96 4.03 27.59
N ASN A 431 47.52 4.36 28.75
CA ASN A 431 46.90 4.02 30.03
C ASN A 431 45.54 4.71 30.23
N ARG A 432 45.39 5.97 29.79
CA ARG A 432 44.08 6.65 29.81
C ARG A 432 43.08 6.00 28.84
N THR A 433 43.55 5.64 27.66
CA THR A 433 42.76 4.93 26.64
C THR A 433 42.23 3.59 27.17
N VAL A 434 43.04 2.84 27.91
CA VAL A 434 42.64 1.58 28.57
C VAL A 434 41.55 1.83 29.62
N GLN A 435 41.68 2.88 30.42
CA GLN A 435 40.70 3.20 31.47
C GLN A 435 39.35 3.67 30.90
N ALA A 436 39.34 4.26 29.70
CA ALA A 436 38.13 4.79 29.07
C ALA A 436 37.33 3.76 28.26
N ILE A 437 37.88 2.56 28.02
CA ILE A 437 37.30 1.59 27.07
C ILE A 437 35.88 1.15 27.40
N ASP A 438 35.55 1.05 28.70
CA ASP A 438 34.24 0.59 29.14
C ASP A 438 33.18 1.69 28.98
N SER A 439 33.57 2.95 29.17
CA SER A 439 32.69 4.13 29.07
C SER A 439 32.54 4.65 27.64
N ASP A 440 33.59 4.55 26.83
CA ASP A 440 33.64 5.13 25.48
C ASP A 440 34.59 4.32 24.57
N PRO A 441 34.14 3.16 24.07
CA PRO A 441 34.96 2.29 23.25
C PRO A 441 35.36 2.92 21.90
N GLU A 442 34.54 3.83 21.37
CA GLU A 442 34.79 4.48 20.08
C GLU A 442 35.98 5.45 20.18
N THR A 443 35.99 6.32 21.20
CA THR A 443 37.14 7.20 21.43
C THR A 443 38.37 6.41 21.86
N SER A 444 38.20 5.32 22.61
CA SER A 444 39.32 4.44 22.96
C SER A 444 39.94 3.76 21.73
N PHE A 445 39.12 3.30 20.77
CA PHE A 445 39.61 2.75 19.51
C PHE A 445 40.38 3.79 18.70
N ALA A 446 39.80 4.99 18.50
CA ALA A 446 40.45 6.07 17.75
C ALA A 446 41.76 6.54 18.42
N SER A 447 41.77 6.65 19.74
CA SER A 447 42.96 7.02 20.53
C SER A 447 44.06 5.97 20.40
N ALA A 448 43.71 4.69 20.46
CA ALA A 448 44.67 3.60 20.27
C ALA A 448 45.32 3.62 18.89
N GLN A 449 44.53 3.84 17.82
CA GLN A 449 45.06 3.97 16.46
C GLN A 449 46.01 5.16 16.31
N LEU A 450 45.68 6.31 16.92
CA LEU A 450 46.54 7.48 16.89
C LEU A 450 47.88 7.23 17.62
N ILE A 451 47.81 6.59 18.80
CA ILE A 451 49.01 6.22 19.58
C ILE A 451 49.90 5.27 18.79
N GLU A 452 49.31 4.27 18.12
CA GLU A 452 50.04 3.34 17.26
C GLU A 452 50.77 4.08 16.12
N GLN A 453 50.09 4.97 15.41
CA GLN A 453 50.68 5.77 14.34
C GLN A 453 51.84 6.64 14.84
N GLN A 454 51.64 7.33 15.97
CA GLN A 454 52.68 8.17 16.57
C GLN A 454 53.90 7.35 17.03
N ALA A 455 53.69 6.16 17.59
CA ALA A 455 54.77 5.26 17.98
C ALA A 455 55.56 4.78 16.75
N ASP A 456 54.87 4.42 15.67
CA ASP A 456 55.48 4.02 14.41
C ASP A 456 56.30 5.16 13.77
N ASP A 457 55.83 6.40 13.84
CA ASP A 457 56.55 7.57 13.35
C ASP A 457 57.84 7.83 14.15
N ILE A 458 57.78 7.74 15.48
CA ILE A 458 58.98 7.82 16.35
C ILE A 458 59.98 6.71 15.96
N TYR A 459 59.49 5.48 15.77
CA TYR A 459 60.32 4.35 15.35
C TYR A 459 60.99 4.58 13.99
N ARG A 460 60.22 5.02 12.97
CA ARG A 460 60.74 5.30 11.62
C ARG A 460 61.73 6.46 11.61
N GLU A 461 61.48 7.50 12.40
CA GLU A 461 62.37 8.64 12.48
C GLU A 461 63.72 8.25 13.11
N ALA A 462 63.68 7.47 14.20
CA ALA A 462 64.87 6.88 14.81
C ALA A 462 65.63 5.99 13.79
N GLN A 463 64.92 5.16 13.03
CA GLN A 463 65.53 4.31 12.01
C GLN A 463 66.17 5.11 10.86
N ARG A 464 65.53 6.18 10.37
CA ARG A 464 66.08 7.08 9.34
C ARG A 464 67.35 7.79 9.84
N ARG A 465 67.37 8.19 11.11
CA ARG A 465 68.54 8.83 11.73
C ARG A 465 69.70 7.86 11.92
N GLN A 466 69.43 6.60 12.28
CA GLN A 466 70.44 5.53 12.28
C GLN A 466 71.13 5.41 10.92
N ARG A 467 70.36 5.40 9.83
CA ARG A 467 70.90 5.33 8.47
C ARG A 467 71.72 6.58 8.08
N ARG A 468 71.42 7.75 8.64
CA ARG A 468 72.19 9.00 8.41
C ARG A 468 73.47 9.09 9.25
N HIS A 469 73.48 8.58 10.49
CA HIS A 469 74.68 8.56 11.33
C HIS A 469 75.63 7.38 11.04
N GLY A 470 75.15 6.32 10.39
CA GLY A 470 75.97 5.19 9.90
C GLY A 470 76.69 5.43 8.56
N GLY A 471 76.69 6.66 8.04
CA GLY A 471 77.13 6.98 6.67
C GLY A 471 78.59 7.43 6.50
N GLY A 472 79.44 7.35 7.52
CA GLY A 472 80.84 7.75 7.36
C GLY A 472 81.77 7.12 8.39
N PHE A 473 82.42 6.01 8.03
CA PHE A 473 83.79 5.62 8.42
C PHE A 473 84.12 4.21 7.89
N GLY A 474 85.07 4.11 6.93
CA GLY A 474 85.85 2.90 6.55
C GLY A 474 85.07 1.75 5.85
N GLY A 475 85.51 1.09 4.78
CA GLY A 475 86.87 0.85 4.30
C GLY A 475 87.20 -0.65 4.41
N GLY A 476 87.07 -1.40 3.31
CA GLY A 476 87.88 -2.60 3.02
C GLY A 476 87.32 -3.99 3.40
N PHE A 477 87.38 -4.90 2.41
CA PHE A 477 87.53 -6.38 2.48
C PHE A 477 86.47 -7.18 3.26
N GLY A 478 85.86 -8.27 2.80
CA GLY A 478 86.08 -9.18 1.67
C GLY A 478 85.49 -10.56 2.04
N GLY A 479 84.91 -11.30 1.07
CA GLY A 479 84.59 -12.75 1.15
C GLY A 479 83.39 -13.12 2.03
N GLY A 480 82.32 -13.78 1.54
CA GLY A 480 82.27 -15.22 1.23
C GLY A 480 82.27 -16.04 2.53
N ILE A 481 81.46 -17.06 2.82
CA ILE A 481 80.72 -18.04 2.02
C ILE A 481 80.10 -19.03 3.06
N ILE A 482 78.87 -19.50 2.82
CA ILE A 482 78.35 -20.90 3.00
C ILE A 482 78.15 -21.53 4.42
N LEU A 483 77.04 -22.31 4.50
CA LEU A 483 76.63 -23.42 5.38
C LEU A 483 75.83 -23.00 6.62
N GLY A 484 74.52 -23.30 6.72
CA GLY A 484 73.89 -24.63 6.63
C GLY A 484 73.57 -25.05 8.08
N GLY A 485 72.42 -25.60 8.46
CA GLY A 485 71.25 -26.12 7.78
C GLY A 485 70.49 -26.96 8.83
N GLY A 486 69.20 -27.21 8.57
CA GLY A 486 68.43 -28.30 9.19
C GLY A 486 67.85 -27.99 10.58
N GLY A 487 66.59 -28.30 10.87
CA GLY A 487 65.63 -29.13 10.17
C GLY A 487 64.25 -28.96 10.82
N PHE A 488 63.19 -28.92 10.00
CA PHE A 488 62.26 -30.05 9.78
C PHE A 488 61.17 -30.10 10.87
N ARG A 489 59.89 -30.22 10.58
CA ARG A 489 59.11 -30.63 9.38
C ARG A 489 57.67 -30.17 9.72
N GLY A 490 56.93 -29.50 8.85
CA GLY A 490 56.12 -30.14 7.80
C GLY A 490 54.70 -30.39 8.33
N HIS A 491 53.60 -30.28 7.61
CA HIS A 491 53.22 -30.08 6.21
C HIS A 491 51.83 -29.40 6.31
N GLY A 492 51.29 -28.68 5.34
CA GLY A 492 51.68 -28.47 3.97
C GLY A 492 50.45 -27.97 3.21
N GLY A 493 50.73 -27.32 2.08
CA GLY A 493 49.81 -27.10 0.96
C GLY A 493 48.69 -26.10 1.25
N GLY A 494 48.54 -25.02 0.50
CA GLY A 494 49.08 -24.68 -0.80
C GLY A 494 48.08 -23.69 -1.39
N ARG A 495 48.54 -22.47 -1.67
CA ARG A 495 48.60 -21.91 -3.03
C ARG A 495 47.21 -21.80 -3.72
N SER A 496 46.77 -20.65 -4.23
CA SER A 496 47.51 -19.43 -4.54
C SER A 496 46.66 -18.52 -5.45
N HIS A 497 47.05 -17.25 -5.46
CA HIS A 497 47.04 -16.29 -6.57
C HIS A 497 45.86 -15.31 -6.73
N ARG A 498 46.29 -14.04 -6.76
CA ARG A 498 45.78 -12.86 -7.51
C ARG A 498 44.41 -12.35 -7.07
N GLY A 499 44.19 -11.07 -6.79
CA GLY A 499 45.00 -9.87 -6.99
C GLY A 499 44.10 -8.75 -7.50
N GLY A 500 44.04 -7.63 -6.77
CA GLY A 500 43.90 -6.26 -7.28
C GLY A 500 42.52 -5.74 -7.77
N GLY A 501 42.26 -4.47 -7.45
CA GLY A 501 41.30 -3.57 -8.13
C GLY A 501 40.05 -3.25 -7.29
N TRP A 502 39.95 -2.10 -6.61
CA TRP A 502 39.48 -0.78 -7.11
C TRP A 502 37.97 -0.70 -7.45
N GLY A 503 37.26 0.16 -6.70
CA GLY A 503 36.23 1.05 -7.25
C GLY A 503 34.75 0.68 -7.07
N GLY A 504 34.04 1.48 -6.26
CA GLY A 504 32.90 2.31 -6.72
C GLY A 504 31.50 1.69 -6.88
N GLY A 505 30.50 2.40 -6.34
CA GLY A 505 29.05 2.28 -6.64
C GLY A 505 28.37 1.13 -5.91
N GLY A 506 27.18 1.24 -5.31
CA GLY A 506 26.05 2.11 -5.61
C GLY A 506 24.83 1.20 -5.87
N GLY A 507 23.76 1.34 -5.08
CA GLY A 507 22.49 0.58 -5.22
C GLY A 507 22.62 -0.89 -4.81
N GLY A 508 21.67 -1.55 -4.15
CA GLY A 508 20.23 -1.37 -4.08
C GLY A 508 19.63 -2.77 -4.13
N GLY A 509 18.71 -3.08 -3.23
CA GLY A 509 17.78 -4.22 -3.34
C GLY A 509 18.34 -5.61 -3.08
N PHE A 510 18.16 -6.11 -1.86
CA PHE A 510 17.96 -7.54 -1.61
C PHE A 510 16.58 -7.74 -0.99
N GLY A 511 15.66 -8.22 -1.83
CA GLY A 511 14.44 -8.90 -1.41
C GLY A 511 14.50 -10.32 -1.94
N GLY A 512 14.89 -11.26 -1.08
CA GLY A 512 14.88 -12.69 -1.31
C GLY A 512 14.08 -13.33 -0.18
N GLY A 513 13.16 -14.23 -0.55
CA GLY A 513 12.12 -14.76 0.33
C GLY A 513 12.59 -15.76 1.38
N PHE A 514 11.64 -16.28 2.15
CA PHE A 514 11.38 -17.71 2.38
C PHE A 514 10.43 -17.91 3.57
N GLY A 515 9.43 -18.78 3.37
CA GLY A 515 8.76 -19.58 4.40
C GLY A 515 7.74 -18.84 5.26
N GLY A 516 6.59 -19.41 5.62
CA GLY A 516 6.15 -20.78 5.50
C GLY A 516 5.35 -21.17 6.75
N GLY A 517 4.06 -21.41 6.58
CA GLY A 517 3.41 -22.62 7.11
C GLY A 517 2.76 -22.57 8.50
N SER A 518 1.52 -23.09 8.49
CA SER A 518 0.74 -23.66 9.61
C SER A 518 -0.05 -22.65 10.46
N SER A 519 -1.30 -22.88 10.85
CA SER A 519 -2.26 -23.98 10.60
C SER A 519 -3.55 -23.65 11.35
N GLY A 520 -4.70 -23.93 10.74
CA GLY A 520 -5.84 -24.50 11.46
C GLY A 520 -7.10 -23.65 11.61
N GLY A 521 -8.13 -24.00 10.84
CA GLY A 521 -9.48 -24.13 11.40
C GLY A 521 -10.65 -23.91 10.44
N TRP A 522 -11.37 -24.99 10.11
CA TRP A 522 -12.84 -25.17 9.95
C TRP A 522 -13.67 -23.98 9.40
N GLY A 523 -14.56 -24.08 8.40
CA GLY A 523 -15.25 -25.16 7.71
C GLY A 523 -16.61 -24.62 7.19
N GLY A 524 -17.03 -25.00 5.96
CA GLY A 524 -18.35 -24.70 5.36
C GLY A 524 -18.45 -23.30 4.73
N GLY A 525 -19.11 -23.05 3.60
CA GLY A 525 -19.97 -23.79 2.69
C GLY A 525 -20.75 -22.77 1.85
N GLY A 526 -20.97 -23.02 0.56
CA GLY A 526 -21.76 -22.15 -0.35
C GLY A 526 -20.96 -20.92 -0.84
N GLY A 527 -20.97 -20.52 -2.11
CA GLY A 527 -22.03 -20.56 -3.11
C GLY A 527 -21.99 -19.20 -3.79
N GLY A 528 -21.08 -19.01 -4.75
CA GLY A 528 -20.86 -17.73 -5.40
C GLY A 528 -21.95 -17.44 -6.42
N PHE A 529 -22.75 -16.40 -6.17
CA PHE A 529 -23.49 -15.67 -7.17
C PHE A 529 -22.94 -14.25 -7.25
N SER A 530 -22.31 -13.95 -8.39
CA SER A 530 -22.30 -12.62 -9.01
C SER A 530 -23.74 -12.15 -9.16
N GLY A 531 -24.15 -10.93 -8.86
CA GLY A 531 -23.55 -9.63 -9.15
C GLY A 531 -24.72 -8.75 -9.61
N GLY A 532 -24.84 -7.53 -9.07
CA GLY A 532 -25.97 -6.65 -9.40
C GLY A 532 -26.04 -5.47 -8.47
N SER A 533 -25.25 -4.44 -8.79
CA SER A 533 -25.32 -3.12 -8.18
C SER A 533 -26.55 -2.40 -8.72
N SER A 534 -27.50 -2.07 -7.86
CA SER A 534 -28.53 -1.06 -8.11
C SER A 534 -28.42 -0.02 -7.01
N GLY A 535 -27.88 1.15 -7.37
CA GLY A 535 -27.80 2.31 -6.50
C GLY A 535 -29.19 2.88 -6.21
N GLY A 536 -29.31 3.42 -5.00
CA GLY A 536 -30.48 4.14 -4.54
C GLY A 536 -30.58 5.56 -5.10
N TRP A 537 -31.85 5.90 -5.36
CA TRP A 537 -32.55 7.18 -5.28
C TRP A 537 -32.04 8.38 -6.09
#